data_AF-A0A257N685-F1
#
_entry.id   AF-A0A257N685-F1
#
_cell.length_a   1.000
_cell.length_b   1.000
_cell.length_c   1.000
_cell.angle_alpha   90.00
_cell.angle_beta   90.00
_cell.angle_gamma   90.00
#
_symmetry.space_group_name_H-M   'P 1'
#
loop_
_entity.id
_entity.type
_entity.pdbx_description
1 polymer ?
#
loop_
_entity_poly.entity_id
_entity_poly.type
_entity_poly.pdbx_seq_one_letter_code
_entity_poly.pdbx_strand_id
1 'polypeptide(L)' 'CSIETQIERIRKRDNMSIERILSIIDSQVSPAFRKAQANDLIDNSETNDRLAEEVKKLHNFYLSLSTCRNKLVCE' A
#
# COMPACT_ATOMS: atom_id res chain seq x y z
N CYS A 1 0.94 -4.33 6.02
CA CYS A 1 0.81 -4.02 7.46
C CYS A 1 -0.32 -4.81 8.13
N SER A 2 -0.15 -5.11 9.42
CA SER A 2 -1.12 -5.84 10.25
C SER A 2 -2.24 -4.91 10.78
N ILE A 3 -3.24 -5.48 11.46
CA ILE A 3 -4.32 -4.71 12.10
C ILE A 3 -3.75 -3.88 13.27
N GLU A 4 -2.83 -4.44 14.03
CA GLU A 4 -2.17 -3.79 15.17
C GLU A 4 -1.47 -2.51 14.72
N THR A 5 -0.69 -2.57 13.63
CA THR A 5 -0.04 -1.39 13.05
C THR A 5 -1.05 -0.33 12.58
N GLN A 6 -2.20 -0.75 12.05
CA GLN A 6 -3.25 0.20 11.65
C GLN A 6 -3.85 0.92 12.86
N ILE A 7 -4.14 0.17 13.92
CA ILE A 7 -4.68 0.72 15.17
C ILE A 7 -3.70 1.72 15.78
N GLU A 8 -2.42 1.35 15.90
CA GLU A 8 -1.38 2.24 16.44
C GLU A 8 -1.27 3.55 15.66
N ARG A 9 -1.28 3.47 14.31
CA ARG A 9 -1.18 4.66 13.44
C ARG A 9 -2.37 5.58 13.59
N ILE A 10 -3.59 5.04 13.57
CA ILE A 10 -4.81 5.85 13.70
C ILE A 10 -4.88 6.45 15.10
N ARG A 11 -4.58 5.67 16.15
CA ARG A 11 -4.57 6.17 17.52
C ARG A 11 -3.57 7.31 17.71
N LYS A 12 -2.35 7.17 17.17
CA LYS A 12 -1.32 8.20 17.24
C LYS A 12 -1.71 9.48 16.50
N ARG A 13 -2.43 9.38 15.37
CA ARG A 13 -2.82 10.51 14.54
C ARG A 13 -4.07 11.23 15.05
N ASP A 14 -5.11 10.47 15.40
CA ASP A 14 -6.47 10.99 15.60
C ASP A 14 -6.95 10.94 17.06
N ASN A 15 -6.17 10.35 17.98
CA ASN A 15 -6.49 10.19 19.40
C ASN A 15 -7.89 9.58 19.67
N MET A 16 -8.33 8.66 18.81
CA MET A 16 -9.61 7.95 18.94
C MET A 16 -9.52 6.73 19.87
N SER A 17 -10.67 6.29 20.39
CA SER A 17 -10.78 5.03 21.13
C SER A 17 -10.57 3.82 20.20
N ILE A 18 -10.13 2.70 20.77
CA ILE A 18 -9.86 1.46 20.01
C ILE A 18 -11.15 0.93 19.36
N GLU A 19 -12.27 1.00 20.06
CA GLU A 19 -13.58 0.54 19.58
C GLU A 19 -14.00 1.33 18.34
N ARG A 20 -13.77 2.65 18.33
CA ARG A 20 -14.07 3.48 17.18
C ARG A 20 -13.17 3.14 15.99
N ILE A 21 -11.89 2.92 16.24
CA ILE A 21 -10.91 2.53 15.21
C ILE A 21 -11.29 1.19 14.58
N LEU A 22 -11.64 0.19 15.39
CA LEU A 22 -12.09 -1.11 14.90
C LEU A 22 -13.34 -0.99 14.03
N SER A 23 -14.34 -0.19 14.45
CA SER A 23 -15.53 0.04 13.61
C SER A 23 -15.20 0.66 12.24
N ILE A 24 -14.18 1.52 12.19
CA ILE A 24 -13.71 2.11 10.93
C ILE A 24 -13.05 1.04 10.08
N ILE A 25 -12.18 0.20 10.65
CA ILE A 25 -11.51 -0.89 9.93
C ILE A 25 -12.53 -1.89 9.38
N ASP A 26 -13.54 -2.26 10.18
CA ASP A 26 -14.59 -3.21 9.80
C ASP A 26 -15.49 -2.68 8.68
N SER A 27 -15.63 -1.36 8.55
CA SER A 27 -16.39 -0.73 7.46
C SER A 27 -15.64 -0.71 6.11
N GLN A 28 -14.34 -1.06 6.09
CA GLN A 28 -13.53 -1.04 4.88
C GLN A 28 -13.65 -2.35 4.09
N VAL A 29 -13.35 -2.28 2.78
CA VAL A 29 -13.21 -3.46 1.93
C VAL A 29 -12.19 -4.44 2.53
N SER A 30 -12.46 -5.74 2.50
CA SER A 30 -11.61 -6.72 3.18
C SER A 30 -10.15 -6.74 2.66
N PRO A 31 -9.16 -6.98 3.54
CA PRO A 31 -7.76 -7.06 3.11
C PRO A 31 -7.51 -8.16 2.05
N ALA A 32 -8.20 -9.30 2.18
CA ALA A 32 -8.09 -10.40 1.23
C ALA A 32 -8.58 -9.98 -0.17
N PHE A 33 -9.71 -9.27 -0.25
CA PHE A 33 -10.23 -8.77 -1.51
C PHE A 33 -9.27 -7.77 -2.15
N ARG A 34 -8.77 -6.77 -1.39
CA ARG A 34 -7.82 -5.79 -1.92
C ARG A 34 -6.54 -6.44 -2.45
N LYS A 35 -5.99 -7.43 -1.72
CA LYS A 35 -4.79 -8.17 -2.16
C LYS A 35 -5.03 -8.99 -3.42
N ALA A 36 -6.20 -9.64 -3.53
CA ALA A 36 -6.53 -10.45 -4.70
C ALA A 36 -6.70 -9.61 -5.98
N GLN A 37 -7.05 -8.32 -5.85
CA GLN A 37 -7.29 -7.42 -6.98
C GLN A 37 -6.08 -6.52 -7.32
N ALA A 38 -5.03 -6.52 -6.49
CA ALA A 38 -3.87 -5.66 -6.71
C ALA A 38 -2.91 -6.26 -7.75
N ASN A 39 -2.41 -5.43 -8.67
CA ASN A 39 -1.31 -5.82 -9.56
C ASN A 39 0.02 -5.90 -8.81
N ASP A 40 0.25 -4.92 -7.93
CA ASP A 40 1.47 -4.78 -7.16
C ASP A 40 1.11 -4.46 -5.70
N LEU A 41 1.85 -5.04 -4.75
CA LEU A 41 1.66 -4.84 -3.32
C LEU A 41 2.96 -4.36 -2.70
N ILE A 42 2.91 -3.25 -1.95
CA ILE A 42 4.05 -2.69 -1.21
C ILE A 42 3.82 -2.86 0.29
N ASP A 43 4.84 -3.31 1.04
CA ASP A 43 4.68 -3.47 2.48
C ASP A 43 5.21 -2.27 3.27
N ASN A 44 4.28 -1.43 3.70
CA ASN A 44 4.56 -0.28 4.54
C ASN A 44 4.55 -0.65 6.05
N SER A 45 5.09 -1.81 6.43
CA SER A 45 5.31 -2.20 7.83
C SER A 45 6.71 -1.87 8.32
N GLU A 46 7.68 -1.83 7.40
CA GLU A 46 9.11 -1.71 7.71
C GLU A 46 9.56 -0.25 7.89
N THR A 47 10.87 -0.02 7.78
CA THR A 47 11.47 1.32 7.86
C THR A 47 11.22 2.12 6.58
N ASN A 48 11.30 3.45 6.70
CA ASN A 48 11.18 4.34 5.55
C ASN A 48 12.25 4.07 4.48
N ASP A 49 13.46 3.64 4.87
CA ASP A 49 14.53 3.31 3.94
C ASP A 49 14.19 2.08 3.09
N ARG A 50 13.61 1.04 3.71
CA ARG A 50 13.13 -0.15 3.01
C ARG A 50 12.00 0.20 2.04
N LEU A 51 11.06 1.01 2.51
CA LEU A 51 9.96 1.51 1.68
C LEU A 51 10.48 2.32 0.48
N ALA A 52 11.48 3.18 0.66
CA ALA A 52 12.06 3.98 -0.41
C ALA A 52 12.66 3.10 -1.52
N GLU A 53 13.34 2.01 -1.15
CA GLU A 53 13.88 1.05 -2.12
C GLU A 53 12.78 0.29 -2.88
N GLU A 54 11.70 -0.11 -2.21
CA GLU A 54 10.55 -0.73 -2.89
C GLU A 54 9.85 0.23 -3.85
N VAL A 55 9.63 1.48 -3.42
CA VAL A 55 9.06 2.53 -4.27
C VAL A 55 9.93 2.77 -5.49
N LYS A 56 11.25 2.84 -5.35
CA LYS A 56 12.18 3.05 -6.46
C LYS A 56 12.13 1.90 -7.48
N LYS A 57 12.00 0.66 -7.03
CA LYS A 57 11.83 -0.51 -7.91
C LYS A 57 10.54 -0.43 -8.72
N LEU A 58 9.40 -0.19 -8.04
CA LEU A 58 8.10 -0.06 -8.71
C LEU A 58 8.07 1.14 -9.67
N HIS A 59 8.70 2.26 -9.29
CA HIS A 59 8.83 3.43 -10.15
C HIS A 59 9.52 3.10 -11.47
N ASN A 60 10.70 2.46 -11.42
CA ASN A 60 11.44 2.08 -12.63
C ASN A 60 10.66 1.07 -13.48
N PHE A 61 9.94 0.14 -12.85
CA PHE A 61 9.06 -0.79 -13.53
C PHE A 61 7.92 -0.07 -14.27
N TYR A 62 7.23 0.87 -13.62
CA TYR A 62 6.16 1.63 -14.27
C TYR A 62 6.68 2.58 -15.34
N LEU A 63 7.90 3.11 -15.21
CA LEU A 63 8.57 3.83 -16.29
C LEU A 63 8.81 2.94 -17.50
N SER A 64 9.26 1.69 -17.34
CA SER A 64 9.46 0.78 -18.48
C SER A 64 8.15 0.38 -19.15
N LEU A 65 7.09 0.13 -18.37
CA LEU A 65 5.75 -0.13 -18.90
C LEU A 65 5.19 1.06 -19.68
N SER A 66 5.35 2.28 -19.14
CA SER A 66 4.84 3.50 -19.78
C SER A 66 5.64 3.90 -21.01
N THR A 67 6.97 3.74 -21.01
CA THR A 67 7.80 3.98 -22.20
C THR A 67 7.52 2.98 -23.31
N CYS A 68 7.27 1.70 -23.00
CA CYS A 68 6.81 0.75 -24.03
C CYS A 68 5.37 1.04 -24.50
N ARG A 69 4.55 1.76 -23.73
CA ARG A 69 3.21 2.22 -24.18
C ARG A 69 3.24 3.43 -25.12
N ASN A 70 4.28 4.27 -25.04
CA ASN A 70 4.42 5.46 -25.88
C ASN A 70 5.13 5.19 -27.22
N LYS A 71 5.67 3.98 -27.43
CA LYS A 71 6.20 3.54 -28.71
C LYS A 71 5.32 2.43 -29.25
N LEU A 72 4.71 2.68 -30.41
CA LEU A 72 4.18 1.65 -31.32
C LEU A 72 5.26 0.69 -31.87
N VAL A 73 6.43 0.60 -31.23
CA VAL A 73 7.58 -0.21 -31.63
C VAL A 73 8.33 -0.64 -30.37
N CYS A 74 7.93 -1.77 -29.80
CA CYS A 74 8.81 -2.62 -29.02
C CYS A 74 8.99 -3.87 -29.92
N GLU A 75 10.08 -3.91 -30.71
CA GLU A 75 10.57 -5.14 -31.36
C GLU A 75 11.11 -6.11 -30.30
#